data_AF-A0AAE3KFC1-F1
#
_entry.id   AF-A0AAE3KFC1-F1
#
_cell.length_a   1.000
_cell.length_b   1.000
_cell.length_c   1.000
_cell.angle_alpha   90.00
_cell.angle_beta   90.00
_cell.angle_gamma   90.00
#
_symmetry.space_group_name_H-M   'P 1'
#
loop_
_entity.id
_entity.type
_entity.pdbx_description
1 polymer ?
#
loop_
_entity_poly.entity_id
_entity_poly.type
_entity_poly.pdbx_seq_one_letter_code
_entity_poly.pdbx_strand_id
1 'polypeptide(L)'
;MPDPGSHGYDVRRTRLRSDHEKHGIPDQRADEEANAELEQEHPPRRPDDERAGGPRGVRGTSRGSPSLDEPASPAPGGITLRSSGFNDHAFIPERCSWDGGNVSPPLEWTTVPDGTAELVLVCEDVDAPGGSFIHWLVSGIPPTVTGMPEGQVPEGAVVGHNDYGERGWGGPRPPIGDSPHRYVFRLRAVDTPLGLDQNTPADQVSAAVRSHQIGSGTLVGLFAR
;
A
#
# COMPACT_ATOMS: atom_id res chain seq x y z
N MET A 1 5.15 -25.66 11.25
CA MET A 1 6.14 -25.30 10.21
C MET A 1 5.42 -24.43 9.19
N PRO A 2 6.09 -23.39 8.66
CA PRO A 2 5.45 -22.37 7.82
C PRO A 2 4.92 -22.94 6.50
N ASP A 3 3.71 -22.55 6.11
CA ASP A 3 3.08 -22.97 4.85
C ASP A 3 3.86 -22.46 3.64
N PRO A 4 3.87 -23.18 2.50
CA PRO A 4 4.44 -22.70 1.25
C PRO A 4 3.89 -21.31 0.89
N GLY A 5 4.78 -20.33 0.68
CA GLY A 5 4.42 -18.93 0.42
C GLY A 5 4.18 -18.07 1.66
N SER A 6 4.43 -18.60 2.87
CA SER A 6 4.47 -17.79 4.08
C SER A 6 5.86 -17.20 4.33
N HIS A 7 5.93 -16.08 5.07
CA HIS A 7 7.17 -15.41 5.41
C HIS A 7 8.23 -16.34 6.05
N GLY A 8 7.80 -17.34 6.84
CA GLY A 8 8.71 -18.32 7.42
C GLY A 8 9.28 -19.31 6.40
N TYR A 9 8.55 -19.59 5.32
CA TYR A 9 8.99 -20.42 4.20
C TYR A 9 10.05 -19.68 3.37
N ASP A 10 9.82 -18.39 3.09
CA ASP A 10 10.75 -17.55 2.31
C ASP A 10 12.08 -17.31 3.04
N VAL A 11 12.04 -17.09 4.35
CA VAL A 11 13.25 -16.95 5.18
C VAL A 11 14.04 -18.27 5.19
N ARG A 12 13.37 -19.42 5.21
CA ARG A 12 14.04 -20.73 5.21
C ARG A 12 14.63 -21.06 3.83
N ARG A 13 13.91 -20.76 2.76
CA ARG A 13 14.37 -20.90 1.37
C ARG A 13 15.62 -20.06 1.10
N THR A 14 15.64 -18.81 1.57
CA THR A 14 16.77 -17.90 1.41
C THR A 14 18.03 -18.42 2.12
N ARG A 15 17.86 -19.02 3.31
CA ARG A 15 18.98 -19.63 4.06
C ARG A 15 19.54 -20.86 3.35
N LEU A 16 18.67 -21.75 2.87
CA LEU A 16 19.10 -22.94 2.13
C LEU A 16 19.84 -22.57 0.84
N ARG A 17 19.36 -21.59 0.08
CA ARG A 17 20.05 -21.06 -1.11
C ARG A 17 21.45 -20.56 -0.77
N SER A 18 21.56 -19.74 0.27
CA SER A 18 22.85 -19.19 0.73
C SER A 18 23.84 -20.27 1.17
N ASP A 19 23.34 -21.39 1.72
CA ASP A 19 24.18 -22.52 2.12
C ASP A 19 24.62 -23.36 0.91
N HIS A 20 23.78 -23.55 -0.12
CA HIS A 20 24.16 -24.25 -1.35
C HIS A 20 25.18 -23.45 -2.19
N GLU A 21 25.04 -22.13 -2.27
CA GLU A 21 26.02 -21.24 -2.92
C GLU A 21 27.41 -21.34 -2.28
N LYS A 22 27.49 -21.43 -0.93
CA LYS A 22 28.74 -21.64 -0.20
C LYS A 22 29.42 -22.98 -0.49
N HIS A 23 28.67 -23.98 -0.93
CA HIS A 23 29.18 -25.30 -1.32
C HIS A 23 29.52 -25.39 -2.82
N GLY A 24 29.53 -24.26 -3.54
CA GLY A 24 30.03 -24.16 -4.92
C GLY A 24 29.01 -24.52 -5.99
N ILE A 25 27.71 -24.49 -5.66
CA ILE A 25 26.63 -24.78 -6.60
C ILE A 25 26.24 -23.48 -7.33
N PRO A 26 26.23 -23.46 -8.67
CA PRO A 26 25.86 -22.26 -9.42
C PRO A 26 24.41 -21.86 -9.14
N ASP A 27 24.17 -20.55 -9.05
CA ASP A 27 22.93 -19.89 -8.61
C ASP A 27 21.62 -20.52 -9.12
N GLN A 28 21.58 -20.87 -10.40
CA GLN A 28 20.41 -21.50 -11.05
C GLN A 28 20.07 -22.90 -10.51
N ARG A 29 21.07 -23.64 -10.01
CA ARG A 29 20.88 -24.96 -9.39
C ARG A 29 20.60 -24.88 -7.90
N ALA A 30 21.09 -23.84 -7.21
CA ALA A 30 20.85 -23.63 -5.79
C ALA A 30 19.35 -23.41 -5.50
N ASP A 31 18.64 -22.69 -6.38
CA ASP A 31 17.19 -22.50 -6.26
C ASP A 31 16.41 -23.80 -6.49
N GLU A 32 16.83 -24.63 -7.45
CA GLU A 32 16.18 -25.92 -7.73
C GLU A 32 16.41 -26.92 -6.59
N GLU A 33 17.62 -27.00 -6.04
CA GLU A 33 17.97 -27.89 -4.94
C GLU A 33 17.29 -27.47 -3.62
N ALA A 34 17.25 -26.17 -3.32
CA ALA A 34 16.55 -25.67 -2.15
C ALA A 34 15.04 -25.96 -2.21
N ASN A 35 14.43 -25.90 -3.40
CA ASN A 35 13.02 -26.27 -3.58
C ASN A 35 12.82 -27.79 -3.45
N ALA A 36 13.69 -28.60 -4.03
CA ALA A 36 13.61 -30.06 -3.95
C ALA A 36 13.79 -30.58 -2.52
N GLU A 37 14.64 -29.94 -1.70
CA GLU A 37 14.81 -30.27 -0.29
C GLU A 37 13.57 -29.91 0.54
N LEU A 38 12.98 -28.74 0.31
CA LEU A 38 11.73 -28.32 0.95
C LEU A 38 10.55 -29.24 0.57
N GLU A 39 10.50 -29.73 -0.66
CA GLU A 39 9.48 -30.70 -1.11
C GLU A 39 9.67 -32.10 -0.52
N GLN A 40 10.91 -32.52 -0.25
CA GLN A 40 11.20 -33.78 0.45
C GLN A 40 10.84 -33.71 1.94
N GLU A 41 11.11 -32.58 2.60
CA GLU A 41 10.73 -32.35 4.00
C GLU A 41 9.22 -32.17 4.18
N HIS A 42 8.52 -31.63 3.18
CA HIS A 42 7.10 -31.31 3.23
C HIS A 42 6.39 -31.69 1.92
N PRO A 43 6.11 -32.98 1.70
CA PRO A 43 5.45 -33.42 0.48
C PRO A 43 4.06 -32.79 0.35
N PRO A 44 3.64 -32.38 -0.85
CA PRO A 44 2.30 -31.83 -1.08
C PRO A 44 1.25 -32.85 -0.66
N ARG A 45 0.18 -32.39 0.00
CA ARG A 45 -0.95 -33.25 0.37
C ARG A 45 -1.54 -33.85 -0.90
N ARG A 46 -1.58 -35.18 -0.96
CA ARG A 46 -2.22 -35.90 -2.05
C ARG A 46 -3.73 -35.53 -2.07
N PRO A 47 -4.34 -35.41 -3.24
CA PRO A 47 -5.80 -35.39 -3.31
C PRO A 47 -6.27 -36.79 -2.88
N ASP A 48 -6.96 -36.86 -1.73
CA ASP A 48 -7.57 -38.10 -1.27
C ASP A 48 -8.67 -38.52 -2.26
N ASP A 49 -8.43 -39.62 -2.96
CA ASP A 49 -9.45 -40.44 -3.60
C ASP A 49 -10.34 -41.04 -2.50
N GLU A 50 -11.50 -40.44 -2.21
CA GLU A 50 -12.66 -41.20 -1.75
C GLU A 50 -13.97 -40.47 -2.02
N ARG A 51 -14.51 -40.73 -3.22
CA ARG A 51 -15.90 -40.49 -3.59
C ARG A 51 -16.69 -41.76 -3.24
N ALA A 52 -17.38 -41.78 -2.09
CA ALA A 52 -18.45 -42.75 -1.85
C ALA A 52 -19.51 -42.26 -0.83
N GLY A 53 -20.73 -42.01 -1.33
CA GLY A 53 -21.98 -42.41 -0.68
C GLY A 53 -22.55 -41.58 0.48
N GLY A 54 -23.48 -40.67 0.17
CA GLY A 54 -24.46 -40.12 1.12
C GLY A 54 -25.80 -39.79 0.43
N PRO A 55 -26.97 -40.08 1.03
CA PRO A 55 -28.21 -40.34 0.29
C PRO A 55 -28.99 -39.07 -0.15
N ARG A 56 -29.85 -39.28 -1.14
CA ARG A 56 -30.78 -38.31 -1.75
C ARG A 56 -31.68 -37.64 -0.71
N GLY A 57 -31.53 -36.33 -0.54
CA GLY A 57 -32.51 -35.43 0.08
C GLY A 57 -33.18 -34.55 -0.97
N VAL A 58 -34.51 -34.54 -0.98
CA VAL A 58 -35.37 -33.81 -1.93
C VAL A 58 -35.77 -32.43 -1.40
N ARG A 59 -35.94 -31.49 -2.34
CA ARG A 59 -36.68 -30.20 -2.28
C ARG A 59 -36.22 -29.13 -1.28
N GLY A 60 -35.90 -27.95 -1.83
CA GLY A 60 -35.98 -26.70 -1.07
C GLY A 60 -35.21 -25.50 -1.62
N THR A 61 -35.68 -24.92 -2.73
CA THR A 61 -35.66 -23.48 -3.08
C THR A 61 -34.42 -22.61 -2.82
N SER A 62 -33.89 -22.11 -3.96
CA SER A 62 -33.59 -20.69 -4.25
C SER A 62 -32.19 -20.12 -3.99
N ARG A 63 -31.74 -19.41 -5.04
CA ARG A 63 -30.72 -18.35 -5.14
C ARG A 63 -29.24 -18.74 -5.20
N GLY A 64 -28.77 -18.81 -6.46
CA GLY A 64 -27.73 -17.92 -6.98
C GLY A 64 -26.31 -18.14 -6.46
N SER A 65 -25.46 -18.72 -7.31
CA SER A 65 -24.01 -18.65 -7.20
C SER A 65 -23.53 -17.20 -7.18
N PRO A 66 -22.61 -16.77 -6.30
CA PRO A 66 -21.83 -15.56 -6.53
C PRO A 66 -20.64 -15.89 -7.46
N SER A 67 -20.49 -15.06 -8.49
CA SER A 67 -19.36 -15.06 -9.44
C SER A 67 -18.05 -14.66 -8.76
N LEU A 68 -16.94 -15.18 -9.26
CA LEU A 68 -15.55 -14.94 -8.80
C LEU A 68 -14.96 -13.57 -9.26
N ASP A 69 -15.77 -12.54 -9.49
CA ASP A 69 -15.33 -11.24 -10.03
C ASP A 69 -15.66 -10.04 -9.10
N GLU A 70 -15.77 -10.24 -7.79
CA GLU A 70 -15.98 -9.13 -6.86
C GLU A 70 -14.63 -8.65 -6.28
N PRO A 71 -14.14 -7.43 -6.59
CA PRO A 71 -13.05 -6.86 -5.79
C PRO A 71 -13.56 -6.73 -4.35
N ALA A 72 -12.70 -7.04 -3.38
CA ALA A 72 -13.04 -6.93 -1.96
C ALA A 72 -13.67 -5.56 -1.68
N SER A 73 -14.98 -5.54 -1.39
CA SER A 73 -15.69 -4.31 -1.03
C SER A 73 -14.99 -3.68 0.18
N PRO A 74 -14.60 -2.40 0.12
CA PRO A 74 -14.10 -1.72 1.30
C PRO A 74 -15.18 -1.74 2.38
N ALA A 75 -14.76 -1.95 3.63
CA ALA A 75 -15.62 -1.77 4.80
C ALA A 75 -16.29 -0.37 4.76
N PRO A 76 -17.48 -0.18 5.38
CA PRO A 76 -18.14 1.12 5.39
C PRO A 76 -17.17 2.20 5.91
N GLY A 77 -16.87 3.20 5.05
CA GLY A 77 -15.87 4.25 5.30
C GLY A 77 -14.51 4.06 4.60
N GLY A 78 -14.31 3.01 3.80
CA GLY A 78 -13.04 2.79 3.08
C GLY A 78 -12.97 3.48 1.71
N ILE A 79 -11.98 4.34 1.52
CA ILE A 79 -11.61 4.92 0.23
C ILE A 79 -10.61 3.96 -0.45
N THR A 80 -10.88 3.58 -1.69
CA THR A 80 -9.86 2.92 -2.52
C THR A 80 -8.90 3.99 -3.05
N LEU A 81 -7.63 3.94 -2.66
CA LEU A 81 -6.57 4.82 -3.15
C LEU A 81 -5.56 4.00 -3.97
N ARG A 82 -5.19 4.48 -5.16
CA ARG A 82 -4.25 3.83 -6.07
C ARG A 82 -3.41 4.84 -6.84
N SER A 83 -2.38 4.37 -7.53
CA SER A 83 -1.57 5.14 -8.47
C SER A 83 -1.45 4.38 -9.79
N SER A 84 -1.45 5.10 -10.92
CA SER A 84 -1.06 4.53 -12.21
C SER A 84 0.46 4.47 -12.38
N GLY A 85 1.22 5.11 -11.48
CA GLY A 85 2.68 5.10 -11.49
C GLY A 85 3.30 3.92 -10.75
N PHE A 86 2.60 3.34 -9.78
CA PHE A 86 3.06 2.18 -9.00
C PHE A 86 1.88 1.48 -8.30
N ASN A 87 2.03 0.17 -8.06
CA ASN A 87 1.07 -0.60 -7.26
C ASN A 87 1.38 -0.47 -5.76
N ASP A 88 0.43 -0.87 -4.92
CA ASP A 88 0.63 -0.92 -3.48
C ASP A 88 1.83 -1.81 -3.10
N HIS A 89 2.67 -1.30 -2.19
CA HIS A 89 3.96 -1.85 -1.79
C HIS A 89 4.98 -2.05 -2.92
N ALA A 90 4.78 -1.44 -4.09
CA ALA A 90 5.75 -1.43 -5.18
C ALA A 90 6.67 -0.20 -5.12
N PHE A 91 7.75 -0.22 -5.90
CA PHE A 91 8.67 0.91 -5.97
C PHE A 91 8.04 2.13 -6.64
N ILE A 92 8.20 3.28 -6.00
CA ILE A 92 7.85 4.58 -6.56
C ILE A 92 8.83 4.87 -7.71
N PRO A 93 8.35 5.36 -8.87
CA PRO A 93 9.22 5.69 -9.99
C PRO A 93 10.30 6.71 -9.63
N GLU A 94 11.51 6.53 -10.16
CA GLU A 94 12.67 7.39 -9.88
C GLU A 94 12.40 8.88 -10.11
N ARG A 95 11.62 9.23 -11.15
CA ARG A 95 11.23 10.62 -11.43
C ARG A 95 10.51 11.31 -10.27
N CYS A 96 9.84 10.55 -9.42
CA CYS A 96 9.14 11.08 -8.25
C CYS A 96 10.05 11.29 -7.04
N SER A 97 11.27 10.75 -7.07
CA SER A 97 12.28 10.94 -6.02
C SER A 97 12.88 12.34 -6.08
N TRP A 98 13.47 12.77 -4.96
CA TRP A 98 14.07 14.10 -4.85
C TRP A 98 15.16 14.34 -5.90
N ASP A 99 16.03 13.33 -6.12
CA ASP A 99 17.16 13.44 -7.04
C ASP A 99 16.75 13.14 -8.50
N GLY A 100 15.59 12.51 -8.75
CA GLY A 100 15.16 12.04 -10.08
C GLY A 100 14.20 12.95 -10.86
N GLY A 101 13.76 14.06 -10.26
CA GLY A 101 12.87 15.03 -10.91
C GLY A 101 11.88 15.68 -9.94
N ASN A 102 11.66 15.06 -8.77
CA ASN A 102 10.83 15.57 -7.69
C ASN A 102 9.38 15.87 -8.12
N VAL A 103 8.82 15.06 -9.02
CA VAL A 103 7.40 15.19 -9.44
C VAL A 103 6.50 14.32 -8.57
N SER A 104 5.36 14.84 -8.13
CA SER A 104 4.43 14.04 -7.33
C SER A 104 3.83 12.90 -8.15
N PRO A 105 3.66 11.70 -7.58
CA PRO A 105 3.07 10.59 -8.32
C PRO A 105 1.59 10.86 -8.66
N PRO A 106 1.06 10.31 -9.77
CA PRO A 106 -0.36 10.37 -10.05
C PRO A 106 -1.13 9.54 -9.01
N LEU A 107 -2.19 10.09 -8.45
CA LEU A 107 -3.06 9.40 -7.50
C LEU A 107 -4.49 9.38 -8.02
N GLU A 108 -5.18 8.27 -7.79
CA GLU A 108 -6.59 8.10 -8.11
C GLU A 108 -7.30 7.49 -6.91
N TRP A 109 -8.54 7.91 -6.68
CA TRP A 109 -9.34 7.34 -5.63
C TRP A 109 -10.81 7.23 -5.99
N THR A 110 -11.45 6.25 -5.37
CA THR A 110 -12.89 6.00 -5.50
C THR A 110 -13.48 5.78 -4.11
N THR A 111 -14.81 5.58 -4.06
CA THR A 111 -15.54 5.25 -2.82
C THR A 111 -15.37 6.28 -1.70
N VAL A 112 -15.35 7.58 -2.06
CA VAL A 112 -15.42 8.68 -1.09
C VAL A 112 -16.75 8.58 -0.33
N PRO A 113 -16.76 8.50 1.02
CA PRO A 113 -17.99 8.36 1.80
C PRO A 113 -18.95 9.53 1.61
N ASP A 114 -20.25 9.25 1.66
CA ASP A 114 -21.26 10.30 1.74
C ASP A 114 -21.06 11.15 3.01
N GLY A 115 -21.35 12.45 2.90
CA GLY A 115 -21.12 13.41 3.99
C GLY A 115 -19.68 13.94 4.08
N THR A 116 -18.80 13.55 3.16
CA THR A 116 -17.46 14.17 3.04
C THR A 116 -17.58 15.63 2.65
N ALA A 117 -17.06 16.52 3.48
CA ALA A 117 -16.97 17.95 3.20
C ALA A 117 -15.67 18.32 2.48
N GLU A 118 -14.54 17.72 2.88
CA GLU A 118 -13.26 17.83 2.19
C GLU A 118 -12.42 16.55 2.34
N LEU A 119 -11.45 16.40 1.44
CA LEU A 119 -10.45 15.34 1.47
C LEU A 119 -9.09 15.92 1.90
N VAL A 120 -8.32 15.13 2.64
CA VAL A 120 -6.97 15.47 3.09
C VAL A 120 -6.01 14.34 2.73
N LEU A 121 -4.94 14.67 2.01
CA LEU A 121 -3.87 13.75 1.65
C LEU A 121 -2.62 14.05 2.50
N VAL A 122 -2.06 13.00 3.09
CA VAL A 122 -0.75 13.02 3.75
C VAL A 122 0.12 11.91 3.18
N CYS A 123 1.35 12.21 2.78
CA CYS A 123 2.38 11.21 2.53
C CYS A 123 3.45 11.32 3.61
N GLU A 124 3.72 10.21 4.30
CA GLU A 124 4.72 10.13 5.36
C GLU A 124 5.69 8.96 5.13
N ASP A 125 6.99 9.18 5.35
CA ASP A 125 8.00 8.13 5.46
C ASP A 125 8.04 7.65 6.90
N VAL A 126 7.57 6.42 7.15
CA VAL A 126 7.50 5.84 8.50
C VAL A 126 8.80 5.19 8.95
N ASP A 127 9.78 5.10 8.05
CA ASP A 127 11.08 4.48 8.28
C ASP A 127 12.21 5.53 8.38
N ALA A 128 11.89 6.81 8.27
CA ALA A 128 12.87 7.89 8.33
C ALA A 128 13.64 7.92 9.68
N PRO A 129 14.94 8.26 9.67
CA PRO A 129 15.73 8.39 10.89
C PRO A 129 15.16 9.50 11.78
N GLY A 130 14.68 9.15 12.98
CA GLY A 130 14.10 10.10 13.94
C GLY A 130 12.57 10.08 14.05
N GLY A 131 11.88 9.26 13.25
CA GLY A 131 10.43 9.08 13.32
C GLY A 131 9.75 9.26 11.96
N SER A 132 8.45 9.55 11.97
CA SER A 132 7.69 9.84 10.74
C SER A 132 8.18 11.15 10.12
N PHE A 133 8.41 11.16 8.80
CA PHE A 133 8.79 12.35 8.02
C PHE A 133 7.73 12.66 6.96
N ILE A 134 7.18 13.86 6.96
CA ILE A 134 6.10 14.27 6.05
C ILE A 134 6.69 14.72 4.72
N HIS A 135 6.37 13.97 3.67
CA HIS A 135 6.77 14.25 2.28
C HIS A 135 5.74 15.09 1.53
N TRP A 136 4.46 15.00 1.91
CA TRP A 136 3.40 15.75 1.24
C TRP A 136 2.20 15.96 2.14
N LEU A 137 1.67 17.18 2.12
CA LEU A 137 0.44 17.54 2.81
C LEU A 137 -0.44 18.39 1.90
N VAL A 138 -1.65 17.92 1.65
CA VAL A 138 -2.67 18.62 0.87
C VAL A 138 -4.01 18.51 1.58
N SER A 139 -4.66 19.64 1.86
CA SER A 139 -5.99 19.71 2.49
C SER A 139 -6.98 20.47 1.60
N GLY A 140 -8.25 20.55 2.01
CA GLY A 140 -9.27 21.28 1.26
C GLY A 140 -9.56 20.71 -0.13
N ILE A 141 -9.19 19.45 -0.41
CA ILE A 141 -9.48 18.82 -1.69
C ILE A 141 -11.00 18.61 -1.78
N PRO A 142 -11.69 19.11 -2.84
CA PRO A 142 -13.12 18.92 -2.95
C PRO A 142 -13.49 17.43 -3.03
N PRO A 143 -14.57 16.97 -2.37
CA PRO A 143 -14.97 15.56 -2.33
C PRO A 143 -15.38 15.01 -3.71
N THR A 144 -15.68 15.90 -4.66
CA THR A 144 -16.00 15.55 -6.06
C THR A 144 -14.78 15.22 -6.90
N VAL A 145 -13.57 15.57 -6.44
CA VAL A 145 -12.33 15.22 -7.11
C VAL A 145 -12.03 13.75 -6.86
N THR A 146 -11.64 13.02 -7.91
CA THR A 146 -11.37 11.56 -7.87
C THR A 146 -9.90 11.21 -8.11
N GLY A 147 -9.02 12.20 -8.15
CA GLY A 147 -7.61 11.98 -8.42
C GLY A 147 -6.79 13.26 -8.51
N MET A 148 -5.49 13.07 -8.58
CA MET A 148 -4.49 14.11 -8.71
C MET A 148 -3.48 13.68 -9.77
N PRO A 149 -3.42 14.37 -10.92
CA PRO A 149 -2.44 14.07 -11.96
C PRO A 149 -1.01 14.24 -11.45
N GLU A 150 -0.08 13.58 -12.13
CA GLU A 150 1.35 13.69 -11.84
C GLU A 150 1.81 15.16 -11.84
N GLY A 151 2.53 15.57 -10.79
CA GLY A 151 3.07 16.92 -10.65
C GLY A 151 2.03 18.03 -10.44
N GLN A 152 0.75 17.70 -10.23
CA GLN A 152 -0.33 18.67 -10.09
C GLN A 152 -1.06 18.53 -8.75
N VAL A 153 -1.82 19.57 -8.39
CA VAL A 153 -2.74 19.57 -7.25
C VAL A 153 -4.09 20.13 -7.74
N PRO A 154 -5.23 19.57 -7.30
CA PRO A 154 -6.55 20.07 -7.70
C PRO A 154 -6.78 21.52 -7.34
N GLU A 155 -7.57 22.23 -8.15
CA GLU A 155 -8.01 23.59 -7.83
C GLU A 155 -8.81 23.62 -6.51
N GLY A 156 -8.56 24.65 -5.70
CA GLY A 156 -9.22 24.82 -4.40
C GLY A 156 -8.54 24.06 -3.25
N ALA A 157 -7.62 23.13 -3.53
CA ALA A 157 -6.85 22.48 -2.50
C ALA A 157 -5.75 23.40 -1.94
N VAL A 158 -5.45 23.21 -0.65
CA VAL A 158 -4.42 23.93 0.08
C VAL A 158 -3.19 23.04 0.21
N VAL A 159 -2.06 23.54 -0.29
CA VAL A 159 -0.77 22.83 -0.23
C VAL A 159 -0.01 23.28 1.02
N GLY A 160 0.22 22.36 1.94
CA GLY A 160 0.95 22.59 3.17
C GLY A 160 2.47 22.50 3.01
N HIS A 161 3.19 22.77 4.10
CA HIS A 161 4.62 22.54 4.19
C HIS A 161 4.92 21.06 4.48
N ASN A 162 6.01 20.56 3.89
CA ASN A 162 6.60 19.26 4.19
C ASN A 162 7.78 19.43 5.16
N ASP A 163 8.35 18.32 5.65
CA ASP A 163 9.44 18.36 6.63
C ASP A 163 10.81 18.76 6.03
N TYR A 164 10.89 18.93 4.70
CA TYR A 164 12.02 19.63 4.06
C TYR A 164 11.93 21.16 4.23
N GLY A 165 10.81 21.67 4.74
CA GLY A 165 10.52 23.11 4.81
C GLY A 165 10.02 23.70 3.49
N GLU A 166 9.72 22.85 2.51
CA GLU A 166 9.15 23.26 1.22
C GLU A 166 7.64 23.07 1.20
N ARG A 167 6.96 23.71 0.23
CA ARG A 167 5.53 23.47 0.01
C ARG A 167 5.33 22.38 -1.01
N GLY A 168 4.40 21.47 -0.73
CA GLY A 168 4.00 20.42 -1.66
C GLY A 168 4.86 19.18 -1.57
N TRP A 169 4.98 18.47 -2.69
CA TRP A 169 5.67 17.20 -2.76
C TRP A 169 7.18 17.39 -2.60
N GLY A 170 7.74 16.77 -1.56
CA GLY A 170 9.16 16.47 -1.46
C GLY A 170 9.33 14.98 -1.68
N GLY A 171 10.04 14.58 -2.73
CA GLY A 171 10.18 13.20 -3.13
C GLY A 171 11.02 12.36 -2.15
N PRO A 172 10.93 11.02 -2.24
CA PRO A 172 11.80 10.11 -1.53
C PRO A 172 13.28 10.47 -1.66
N ARG A 173 13.99 10.44 -0.53
CA ARG A 173 15.44 10.61 -0.48
C ARG A 173 16.05 9.86 0.71
N PRO A 174 15.87 8.53 0.79
CA PRO A 174 16.41 7.74 1.90
C PRO A 174 17.94 7.79 1.90
N PRO A 175 18.60 7.48 3.04
CA PRO A 175 20.04 7.29 3.08
C PRO A 175 20.48 6.20 2.10
N ILE A 176 21.68 6.35 1.55
CA ILE A 176 22.24 5.37 0.61
C ILE A 176 22.56 4.08 1.36
N GLY A 177 22.11 2.95 0.84
CA GLY A 177 22.37 1.62 1.41
C GLY A 177 21.45 1.20 2.55
N ASP A 178 20.46 2.03 2.92
CA ASP A 178 19.40 1.61 3.83
C ASP A 178 18.45 0.60 3.15
N SER A 179 17.73 -0.17 3.97
CA SER A 179 16.62 -0.99 3.46
C SER A 179 15.56 -0.07 2.83
N PRO A 180 14.75 -0.53 1.85
CA PRO A 180 13.75 0.32 1.24
C PRO A 180 12.80 0.94 2.27
N HIS A 181 12.68 2.27 2.25
CA HIS A 181 11.75 3.02 3.10
C HIS A 181 10.33 2.92 2.56
N ARG A 182 9.35 2.96 3.47
CA ARG A 182 7.91 2.94 3.15
C ARG A 182 7.34 4.36 3.21
N TYR A 183 6.85 4.81 2.07
CA TYR A 183 6.13 6.06 1.89
C TYR A 183 4.63 5.78 1.91
N VAL A 184 3.97 6.15 3.00
CA VAL A 184 2.55 5.86 3.24
C VAL A 184 1.71 7.05 2.84
N PHE A 185 1.00 6.92 1.73
CA PHE A 185 -0.01 7.88 1.28
C PHE A 185 -1.33 7.55 1.97
N ARG A 186 -1.89 8.51 2.71
CA ARG A 186 -3.18 8.40 3.38
C ARG A 186 -4.11 9.48 2.86
N LEU A 187 -5.18 9.08 2.19
CA LEU A 187 -6.28 9.96 1.86
C LEU A 187 -7.37 9.81 2.92
N ARG A 188 -7.83 10.92 3.49
CA ARG A 188 -8.81 10.93 4.58
C ARG A 188 -9.99 11.81 4.18
N ALA A 189 -11.20 11.29 4.38
CA ALA A 189 -12.44 12.03 4.24
C ALA A 189 -12.86 12.59 5.59
N VAL A 190 -13.18 13.89 5.64
CA VAL A 190 -13.65 14.56 6.85
C VAL A 190 -15.03 15.17 6.65
N ASP A 191 -15.82 15.24 7.71
CA ASP A 191 -17.23 15.69 7.69
C ASP A 191 -17.43 17.20 7.77
N THR A 192 -16.36 17.97 7.96
CA THR A 192 -16.37 19.43 8.00
C THR A 192 -15.17 20.00 7.25
N PRO A 193 -15.28 21.19 6.64
CA PRO A 193 -14.11 21.92 6.19
C PRO A 193 -13.21 22.23 7.40
N LEU A 194 -11.93 21.90 7.32
CA LEU A 194 -11.02 22.07 8.46
C LEU A 194 -10.47 23.50 8.58
N GLY A 195 -10.65 24.33 7.53
CA GLY A 195 -10.22 25.72 7.52
C GLY A 195 -8.70 25.91 7.64
N LEU A 196 -7.94 24.90 7.22
CA LEU A 196 -6.48 24.89 7.29
C LEU A 196 -5.91 25.75 6.16
N ASP A 197 -4.88 26.54 6.49
CA ASP A 197 -4.12 27.30 5.52
C ASP A 197 -2.75 26.65 5.25
N GLN A 198 -2.01 27.22 4.29
CA GLN A 198 -0.69 26.72 3.90
C GLN A 198 0.37 26.77 5.02
N ASN A 199 0.14 27.56 6.08
CA ASN A 199 1.08 27.73 7.20
C ASN A 199 0.67 26.86 8.41
N THR A 200 -0.43 26.13 8.30
CA THR A 200 -0.93 25.32 9.40
C THR A 200 0.03 24.16 9.67
N PRO A 201 0.54 24.02 10.90
CA PRO A 201 1.44 22.94 11.27
C PRO A 201 0.82 21.55 11.08
N ALA A 202 1.63 20.58 10.64
CA ALA A 202 1.13 19.26 10.29
C ALA A 202 0.55 18.46 11.47
N ASP A 203 0.99 18.73 12.69
CA ASP A 203 0.41 18.18 13.93
C ASP A 203 -1.02 18.68 14.18
N GLN A 204 -1.27 19.97 13.91
CA GLN A 204 -2.62 20.56 13.97
C GLN A 204 -3.51 19.98 12.88
N VAL A 205 -3.01 19.81 11.66
CA VAL A 205 -3.76 19.14 10.58
C VAL A 205 -4.13 17.71 11.00
N SER A 206 -3.16 16.96 11.51
CA SER A 206 -3.38 15.59 11.96
C SER A 206 -4.40 15.50 13.11
N ALA A 207 -4.38 16.47 14.03
CA ALA A 207 -5.37 16.54 15.11
C ALA A 207 -6.77 16.84 14.58
N ALA A 208 -6.91 17.85 13.71
CA ALA A 208 -8.17 18.24 13.11
C ALA A 208 -8.80 17.09 12.31
N VAL A 209 -7.98 16.39 11.51
CA VAL A 209 -8.46 15.24 10.73
C VAL A 209 -8.94 14.10 11.64
N ARG A 210 -8.20 13.76 12.70
CA ARG A 210 -8.61 12.66 13.62
C ARG A 210 -9.99 12.91 14.26
N SER A 211 -10.34 14.16 14.53
CA SER A 211 -11.63 14.52 15.14
C SER A 211 -12.82 14.42 14.19
N HIS A 212 -12.58 14.52 12.87
CA HIS A 212 -13.63 14.67 11.85
C HIS A 212 -13.62 13.55 10.80
N GLN A 213 -12.71 12.58 10.91
CA GLN A 213 -12.54 11.54 9.90
C GLN A 213 -13.75 10.61 9.86
N ILE A 214 -14.34 10.49 8.67
CA ILE A 214 -15.45 9.56 8.36
C ILE A 214 -15.04 8.46 7.38
N GLY A 215 -13.84 8.56 6.80
CA GLY A 215 -13.26 7.49 5.99
C GLY A 215 -11.81 7.70 5.64
N SER A 216 -11.17 6.64 5.16
CA SER A 216 -9.77 6.70 4.73
C SER A 216 -9.39 5.64 3.70
N GLY A 217 -8.35 5.94 2.95
CA GLY A 217 -7.68 5.05 2.01
C GLY A 217 -6.17 5.16 2.18
N THR A 218 -5.45 4.05 1.98
CA THR A 218 -3.99 4.00 2.11
C THR A 218 -3.37 3.35 0.89
N LEU A 219 -2.25 3.91 0.44
CA LEU A 219 -1.37 3.34 -0.58
C LEU A 219 0.06 3.45 -0.05
N VAL A 220 0.84 2.39 -0.14
CA VAL A 220 2.24 2.37 0.28
C VAL A 220 3.14 2.27 -0.95
N GLY A 221 4.11 3.15 -1.06
CA GLY A 221 5.19 3.05 -2.04
C GLY A 221 6.53 2.78 -1.38
N LEU A 222 7.41 2.07 -2.07
CA LEU A 222 8.78 1.81 -1.61
C LEU A 222 9.78 2.66 -2.37
N PHE A 223 10.88 3.05 -1.70
CA PHE A 223 12.02 3.65 -2.39
C PHE A 223 13.33 3.33 -1.65
N ALA A 224 14.41 3.16 -2.40
CA ALA A 224 15.75 2.88 -1.89
C ALA A 224 16.81 3.58 -2.77
N ARG A 225 18.02 3.78 -2.25
CA ARG A 225 19.16 4.40 -2.94
C ARG A 225 20.44 3.60 -2.77
#